data_AF-A0A925SCH7-F1
#
_entry.id   AF-A0A925SCH7-F1
#
_cell.length_a   1.000
_cell.length_b   1.000
_cell.length_c   1.000
_cell.angle_alpha   90.00
_cell.angle_beta   90.00
_cell.angle_gamma   90.00
#
_symmetry.space_group_name_H-M   'P 1'
#
loop_
_entity.id
_entity.type
_entity.pdbx_description
1 polymer ?
#
loop_
_entity_poly.entity_id
_entity_poly.type
_entity_poly.pdbx_seq_one_letter_code
_entity_poly.pdbx_strand_id
1 'polypeptide(L)'
;QTARVFKRGNPSNPGPEVPRQFLELIAGPDRKPFQKGSGRLELAQAIASPTNPLTARVLINRVWLHHFGQPLVSTPSDFGVRADPPTHPELLDYLAARFVAGGWSLKSLHRSIMLSSAYQQRSDDNPKYAAVDPSNQLLWRMNRRRLDFEAMRDTMLAMAGKLDVSSMGGHAVDIVATNYSARQTVYGFIDRQNLPGLFRTFDFASPDTTSPQRFNTTVPQQALFLLNSPFAVDQTRALLARTTTPDRSGDTPKIRALYERLFQRPPDRDEIRLGEAFLQQQQKVPAPTPEAPSWQYGYGSLDSSSAGIQTFTALPHFTGTSWQGGKELPDKKVGWVTLNAEGGHPGKPDHAAVRRWIAPRDGTIRIAGKLDHSANAGDGIRGLIVSSRAGKLGEWVAKNTKVDTATEKFEVKRGDHIDFIADCRTDENSDSFTWTSRLIYTGDLPKEMAGARKEWGSRADFSGPGDSSPKTLTPWEKYAQVLLLSNEVSFVD
;
A
#
# COMPACT_ATOMS: atom_id res chain seq x y z
N GLN A 1 -20.69 41.85 -10.03
CA GLN A 1 -20.03 42.46 -11.21
C GLN A 1 -20.28 41.58 -12.43
N THR A 2 -20.65 42.19 -13.55
CA THR A 2 -20.82 41.54 -14.86
C THR A 2 -19.46 41.46 -15.54
N ALA A 3 -19.15 40.32 -16.17
CA ALA A 3 -17.87 40.13 -16.86
C ALA A 3 -17.77 41.06 -18.08
N ARG A 4 -16.57 41.53 -18.41
CA ARG A 4 -16.30 42.36 -19.60
C ARG A 4 -15.17 41.74 -20.41
N VAL A 5 -15.22 41.92 -21.73
CA VAL A 5 -14.13 41.49 -22.61
C VAL A 5 -12.95 42.43 -22.41
N PHE A 6 -11.77 41.92 -22.01
CA PHE A 6 -10.56 42.76 -21.95
C PHE A 6 -9.97 42.90 -23.35
N LYS A 7 -9.94 44.15 -23.87
CA LYS A 7 -9.39 44.42 -25.19
C LYS A 7 -7.89 44.10 -25.17
N ARG A 8 -7.47 43.14 -26.00
CA ARG A 8 -6.09 42.62 -26.04
C ARG A 8 -5.60 42.09 -24.68
N GLY A 9 -6.51 41.61 -23.82
CA GLY A 9 -6.18 41.07 -22.50
C GLY A 9 -5.79 42.09 -21.43
N ASN A 10 -5.90 43.40 -21.70
CA ASN A 10 -5.57 44.45 -20.73
C ASN A 10 -6.73 44.69 -19.73
N PRO A 11 -6.56 44.40 -18.42
CA PRO A 11 -7.61 44.60 -17.42
C PRO A 11 -8.03 46.06 -17.24
N SER A 12 -7.15 47.01 -17.57
CA SER A 12 -7.41 48.45 -17.50
C SER A 12 -8.16 48.99 -18.73
N ASN A 13 -8.39 48.17 -19.76
CA ASN A 13 -9.12 48.55 -20.98
C ASN A 13 -10.33 47.62 -21.21
N PRO A 14 -11.39 47.74 -20.39
CA PRO A 14 -12.57 46.92 -20.51
C PRO A 14 -13.36 47.26 -21.78
N GLY A 15 -13.72 46.23 -22.53
CA GLY A 15 -14.64 46.26 -23.66
C GLY A 15 -16.09 46.00 -23.27
N PRO A 16 -16.91 45.50 -24.20
CA PRO A 16 -18.33 45.22 -23.97
C PRO A 16 -18.57 44.27 -22.81
N GLU A 17 -19.75 44.42 -22.20
CA GLU A 17 -20.24 43.47 -21.20
C GLU A 17 -20.56 42.13 -21.84
N VAL A 18 -20.22 41.07 -21.12
CA VAL A 18 -20.55 39.70 -21.47
C VAL A 18 -21.74 39.31 -20.59
N PRO A 19 -22.97 39.30 -21.13
CA PRO A 19 -24.12 38.85 -20.39
C PRO A 19 -23.93 37.37 -20.00
N ARG A 20 -24.38 37.03 -18.81
CA ARG A 20 -24.33 35.65 -18.31
C ARG A 20 -25.46 34.90 -18.99
N GLN A 21 -25.15 34.03 -19.93
CA GLN A 21 -26.13 33.27 -20.69
C GLN A 21 -25.52 31.96 -21.17
N PHE A 22 -26.37 31.07 -21.67
CA PHE A 22 -25.89 29.80 -22.24
C PHE A 22 -25.07 30.04 -23.53
N LEU A 23 -24.37 29.00 -23.99
CA LEU A 23 -23.62 29.07 -25.25
C LEU A 23 -24.57 29.19 -26.44
N GLU A 24 -24.34 30.18 -27.30
CA GLU A 24 -25.13 30.43 -28.52
C GLU A 24 -25.19 29.23 -29.45
N LEU A 25 -24.05 28.58 -29.62
CA LEU A 25 -23.92 27.41 -30.48
C LEU A 25 -24.89 26.27 -30.08
N ILE A 26 -25.29 26.21 -28.81
CA ILE A 26 -26.16 25.15 -28.28
C ILE A 26 -27.60 25.64 -28.10
N ALA A 27 -27.80 26.85 -27.56
CA ALA A 27 -29.12 27.39 -27.24
C ALA A 27 -29.76 28.20 -28.39
N GLY A 28 -29.00 28.44 -29.47
CA GLY A 28 -29.42 29.29 -30.57
C GLY A 28 -29.25 30.80 -30.30
N PRO A 29 -29.53 31.64 -31.31
CA PRO A 29 -29.37 33.09 -31.22
C PRO A 29 -30.31 33.73 -30.19
N ASP A 30 -31.49 33.15 -29.97
CA ASP A 30 -32.54 33.69 -29.09
C ASP A 30 -32.37 33.39 -27.59
N ARG A 31 -31.19 32.87 -27.20
CA ARG A 31 -30.90 32.57 -25.79
C ARG A 31 -31.03 33.83 -24.93
N LYS A 32 -31.56 33.67 -23.73
CA LYS A 32 -31.78 34.78 -22.81
C LYS A 32 -30.67 34.84 -21.75
N PRO A 33 -30.28 36.06 -21.33
CA PRO A 33 -29.46 36.26 -20.15
C PRO A 33 -30.11 35.68 -18.89
N PHE A 34 -29.29 35.02 -18.08
CA PHE A 34 -29.57 34.59 -16.72
C PHE A 34 -29.77 35.81 -15.83
N GLN A 35 -30.81 35.78 -15.00
CA GLN A 35 -31.31 36.95 -14.27
C GLN A 35 -31.04 36.88 -12.76
N LYS A 36 -30.77 35.70 -12.20
CA LYS A 36 -30.73 35.48 -10.75
C LYS A 36 -29.31 35.25 -10.22
N GLY A 37 -28.90 36.14 -9.30
CA GLY A 37 -27.67 35.99 -8.54
C GLY A 37 -26.43 35.88 -9.43
N SER A 38 -25.68 34.79 -9.31
CA SER A 38 -24.49 34.53 -10.14
C SER A 38 -24.81 33.93 -11.52
N GLY A 39 -26.05 33.51 -11.78
CA GLY A 39 -26.43 32.73 -12.95
C GLY A 39 -26.00 31.26 -12.91
N ARG A 40 -25.29 30.80 -11.86
CA ARG A 40 -24.82 29.41 -11.74
C ARG A 40 -25.94 28.39 -11.65
N LEU A 41 -27.02 28.71 -10.91
CA LEU A 41 -28.19 27.84 -10.81
C LEU A 41 -28.93 27.74 -12.15
N GLU A 42 -29.13 28.86 -12.84
CA GLU A 42 -29.78 28.90 -14.15
C GLU A 42 -28.95 28.14 -15.20
N LEU A 43 -27.61 28.28 -15.16
CA LEU A 43 -26.71 27.47 -15.99
C LEU A 43 -26.86 25.98 -15.68
N ALA A 44 -26.88 25.58 -14.40
CA ALA A 44 -27.06 24.18 -14.02
C ALA A 44 -28.41 23.62 -14.50
N GLN A 45 -29.49 24.40 -14.39
CA GLN A 45 -30.81 24.06 -14.90
C GLN A 45 -30.83 23.94 -16.42
N ALA A 46 -30.13 24.82 -17.15
CA ALA A 46 -30.02 24.73 -18.60
C ALA A 46 -29.21 23.48 -19.04
N ILE A 47 -28.14 23.14 -18.33
CA ILE A 47 -27.37 21.92 -18.58
C ILE A 47 -28.26 20.69 -18.34
N ALA A 48 -28.96 20.63 -17.22
CA ALA A 48 -29.85 19.51 -16.87
C ALA A 48 -31.27 19.63 -17.44
N SER A 49 -31.47 20.46 -18.47
CA SER A 49 -32.79 20.63 -19.10
C SER A 49 -33.20 19.36 -19.86
N PRO A 50 -34.48 18.92 -19.78
CA PRO A 50 -35.02 17.86 -20.63
C PRO A 50 -34.86 18.12 -22.14
N THR A 51 -34.77 19.40 -22.54
CA THR A 51 -34.56 19.80 -23.93
C THR A 51 -33.10 19.75 -24.37
N ASN A 52 -32.16 19.52 -23.45
CA ASN A 52 -30.76 19.31 -23.77
C ASN A 52 -30.48 17.80 -23.96
N PRO A 53 -30.23 17.34 -25.20
CA PRO A 53 -30.09 15.91 -25.48
C PRO A 53 -28.78 15.31 -24.96
N LEU A 54 -27.75 16.13 -24.67
CA LEU A 54 -26.42 15.64 -24.34
C LEU A 54 -26.32 15.13 -22.89
N THR A 55 -26.91 15.86 -21.93
CA THR A 55 -26.69 15.58 -20.51
C THR A 55 -27.16 14.18 -20.12
N ALA A 56 -28.35 13.79 -20.58
CA ALA A 56 -28.87 12.45 -20.33
C ALA A 56 -28.00 11.39 -21.02
N ARG A 57 -27.72 11.53 -22.32
CA ARG A 57 -26.90 10.57 -23.09
C ARG A 57 -25.50 10.36 -22.48
N VAL A 58 -24.82 11.44 -22.12
CA VAL A 58 -23.50 11.40 -21.47
C VAL A 58 -23.57 10.65 -20.13
N LEU A 59 -24.59 10.93 -19.31
CA LEU A 59 -24.76 10.25 -18.04
C LEU A 59 -25.08 8.76 -18.21
N ILE A 60 -26.00 8.41 -19.13
CA ILE A 60 -26.32 7.01 -19.45
C ILE A 60 -25.06 6.26 -19.86
N ASN A 61 -24.25 6.85 -20.74
CA ASN A 61 -23.02 6.23 -21.21
C ASN A 61 -22.02 5.94 -20.08
N ARG A 62 -21.91 6.84 -19.10
CA ARG A 62 -21.08 6.62 -17.90
C ARG A 62 -21.65 5.54 -16.98
N VAL A 63 -22.95 5.55 -16.72
CA VAL A 63 -23.59 4.51 -15.91
C VAL A 63 -23.45 3.14 -16.60
N TRP A 64 -23.61 3.10 -17.92
CA TRP A 64 -23.42 1.91 -18.73
C TRP A 64 -21.98 1.40 -18.63
N LEU A 65 -20.99 2.27 -18.80
CA LEU A 65 -19.57 1.95 -18.62
C LEU A 65 -19.30 1.29 -17.26
N HIS A 66 -19.86 1.82 -16.17
CA HIS A 66 -19.65 1.24 -14.84
C HIS A 66 -20.27 -0.15 -14.67
N HIS A 67 -21.35 -0.45 -15.37
CA HIS A 67 -22.00 -1.77 -15.33
C HIS A 67 -21.34 -2.78 -16.26
N PHE A 68 -21.06 -2.40 -17.50
CA PHE A 68 -20.60 -3.31 -18.56
C PHE A 68 -19.08 -3.24 -18.82
N GLY A 69 -18.36 -2.30 -18.19
CA GLY A 69 -16.91 -2.12 -18.37
C GLY A 69 -16.51 -1.49 -19.71
N GLN A 70 -17.45 -1.36 -20.64
CA GLN A 70 -17.30 -0.66 -21.90
C GLN A 70 -18.46 0.32 -22.09
N PRO A 71 -18.21 1.53 -22.61
CA PRO A 71 -19.26 2.50 -22.86
C PRO A 71 -19.95 2.22 -24.21
N LEU A 72 -21.17 2.73 -24.39
CA LEU A 72 -21.87 2.72 -25.68
C LEU A 72 -21.20 3.67 -26.69
N VAL A 73 -20.68 4.80 -26.21
CA VAL A 73 -19.83 5.73 -26.96
C VAL A 73 -18.42 5.64 -26.39
N SER A 74 -17.45 5.27 -27.23
CA SER A 74 -16.06 4.98 -26.85
C SER A 74 -15.35 6.11 -26.09
N THR A 75 -15.85 7.34 -26.21
CA THR A 75 -15.36 8.55 -25.55
C THR A 75 -16.33 9.04 -24.45
N PRO A 76 -16.17 8.63 -23.17
CA PRO A 76 -17.15 8.90 -22.11
C PRO A 76 -17.43 10.38 -21.80
N SER A 77 -16.53 11.28 -22.19
CA SER A 77 -16.66 12.73 -21.99
C SER A 77 -16.71 13.54 -23.28
N ASP A 78 -16.69 12.90 -24.45
CA ASP A 78 -16.77 13.61 -25.74
C ASP A 78 -17.85 12.96 -26.62
N PHE A 79 -18.94 13.69 -26.84
CA PHE A 79 -20.07 13.30 -27.68
C PHE A 79 -20.13 14.17 -28.95
N GLY A 80 -19.02 14.79 -29.31
CA GLY A 80 -18.91 15.66 -30.48
C GLY A 80 -18.99 14.89 -31.80
N VAL A 81 -19.11 15.64 -32.89
CA VAL A 81 -19.18 15.11 -34.28
C VAL A 81 -17.90 14.39 -34.75
N ARG A 82 -16.85 14.37 -33.91
CA ARG A 82 -15.58 13.68 -34.16
C ARG A 82 -15.46 12.37 -33.37
N ALA A 83 -16.42 12.06 -32.51
CA ALA A 83 -16.48 10.77 -31.84
C ALA A 83 -17.13 9.74 -32.76
N ASP A 84 -16.75 8.47 -32.58
CA ASP A 84 -17.44 7.36 -33.24
C ASP A 84 -18.92 7.33 -32.81
N PRO A 85 -19.83 6.88 -33.71
CA PRO A 85 -21.22 6.70 -33.34
C PRO A 85 -21.35 5.69 -32.18
N PRO A 86 -22.40 5.81 -31.35
CA PRO A 86 -22.66 4.81 -30.34
C PRO A 86 -22.80 3.41 -30.96
N THR A 87 -22.32 2.37 -30.29
CA THR A 87 -22.49 0.97 -30.73
C THR A 87 -23.97 0.59 -30.82
N HIS A 88 -24.79 1.13 -29.90
CA HIS A 88 -26.24 0.93 -29.85
C HIS A 88 -26.97 2.27 -29.71
N PRO A 89 -27.17 3.02 -30.81
CA PRO A 89 -27.72 4.37 -30.76
C PRO A 89 -29.17 4.40 -30.27
N GLU A 90 -30.01 3.46 -30.73
CA GLU A 90 -31.41 3.36 -30.30
C GLU A 90 -31.54 3.03 -28.81
N LEU A 91 -30.67 2.16 -28.29
CA LEU A 91 -30.62 1.82 -26.86
C LEU A 91 -30.24 3.02 -26.02
N LEU A 92 -29.20 3.76 -26.44
CA LEU A 92 -28.77 4.99 -25.76
C LEU A 92 -29.92 6.01 -25.68
N ASP A 93 -30.63 6.20 -26.79
CA ASP A 93 -31.75 7.14 -26.88
C ASP A 93 -32.94 6.69 -26.05
N TYR A 94 -33.26 5.40 -26.08
CA TYR A 94 -34.30 4.81 -25.25
C TYR A 94 -34.02 5.02 -23.75
N LEU A 95 -32.80 4.70 -23.30
CA LEU A 95 -32.41 4.86 -21.89
C LEU A 95 -32.39 6.33 -21.48
N ALA A 96 -31.88 7.23 -22.34
CA ALA A 96 -31.86 8.66 -22.07
C ALA A 96 -33.29 9.24 -21.92
N ALA A 97 -34.18 8.92 -22.86
CA ALA A 97 -35.57 9.36 -22.81
C ALA A 97 -36.30 8.83 -21.56
N ARG A 98 -36.12 7.54 -21.24
CA ARG A 98 -36.70 6.91 -20.04
C ARG A 98 -36.16 7.52 -18.75
N PHE A 99 -34.88 7.85 -18.70
CA PHE A 99 -34.25 8.47 -17.54
C PHE A 99 -34.79 9.88 -17.27
N VAL A 100 -34.95 10.70 -18.31
CA VAL A 100 -35.55 12.04 -18.20
C VAL A 100 -37.03 11.93 -17.79
N ALA A 101 -37.81 11.06 -18.45
CA ALA A 101 -39.22 10.83 -18.13
C ALA A 101 -39.43 10.27 -16.70
N GLY A 102 -38.48 9.48 -16.21
CA GLY A 102 -38.46 8.94 -14.84
C GLY A 102 -37.94 9.91 -13.78
N GLY A 103 -37.86 11.21 -14.09
CA GLY A 103 -37.45 12.25 -13.13
C GLY A 103 -35.97 12.19 -12.75
N TRP A 104 -35.10 11.76 -13.67
CA TRP A 104 -33.65 11.72 -13.48
C TRP A 104 -33.20 10.79 -12.32
N SER A 105 -33.99 9.76 -12.02
CA SER A 105 -33.69 8.81 -10.93
C SER A 105 -32.59 7.81 -11.32
N LEU A 106 -31.38 8.01 -10.80
CA LEU A 106 -30.26 7.07 -10.97
C LEU A 106 -30.62 5.66 -10.47
N LYS A 107 -31.35 5.55 -9.36
CA LYS A 107 -31.78 4.26 -8.81
C LYS A 107 -32.69 3.50 -9.78
N SER A 108 -33.62 4.19 -10.44
CA SER A 108 -34.50 3.61 -11.46
C SER A 108 -33.72 3.16 -12.70
N LEU A 109 -32.75 3.97 -13.13
CA LEU A 109 -31.85 3.63 -14.24
C LEU A 109 -31.02 2.38 -13.93
N HIS A 110 -30.32 2.34 -12.79
CA HIS A 110 -29.54 1.16 -12.39
C HIS A 110 -30.41 -0.09 -12.36
N ARG A 111 -31.61 -0.02 -11.74
CA ARG A 111 -32.55 -1.14 -11.72
C ARG A 111 -32.94 -1.59 -13.12
N SER A 112 -33.24 -0.67 -14.03
CA SER A 112 -33.63 -1.01 -15.40
C SER A 112 -32.51 -1.73 -16.16
N ILE A 113 -31.26 -1.30 -15.97
CA ILE A 113 -30.09 -1.97 -16.55
C ILE A 113 -29.89 -3.35 -15.92
N MET A 114 -29.89 -3.43 -14.58
CA MET A 114 -29.60 -4.67 -13.84
C MET A 114 -30.67 -5.77 -14.01
N LEU A 115 -31.89 -5.39 -14.38
CA LEU A 115 -32.98 -6.32 -14.71
C LEU A 115 -33.04 -6.69 -16.20
N SER A 116 -32.14 -6.15 -17.03
CA SER A 116 -32.08 -6.51 -18.45
C SER A 116 -31.46 -7.90 -18.64
N SER A 117 -31.88 -8.59 -19.71
CA SER A 117 -31.25 -9.86 -20.11
C SER A 117 -29.76 -9.69 -20.40
N ALA A 118 -29.34 -8.53 -20.95
CA ALA A 118 -27.95 -8.22 -21.24
C ALA A 118 -27.07 -8.16 -19.98
N TYR A 119 -27.55 -7.57 -18.89
CA TYR A 119 -26.81 -7.51 -17.63
C TYR A 119 -26.76 -8.86 -16.91
N GLN A 120 -27.79 -9.69 -17.07
CA GLN A 120 -27.93 -10.99 -16.40
C GLN A 120 -27.29 -12.15 -17.17
N GLN A 121 -26.58 -11.86 -18.26
CA GLN A 121 -25.83 -12.89 -18.99
C GLN A 121 -24.68 -13.43 -18.16
N ARG A 122 -24.26 -14.65 -18.46
CA ARG A 122 -23.03 -15.22 -17.90
C ARG A 122 -21.82 -14.64 -18.61
N SER A 123 -20.67 -14.72 -17.95
CA SER A 123 -19.36 -14.32 -18.51
C SER A 123 -18.63 -15.45 -19.27
N ASP A 124 -19.26 -16.61 -19.41
CA ASP A 124 -18.75 -17.80 -20.11
C ASP A 124 -18.33 -17.45 -21.55
N ASP A 125 -17.19 -18.02 -21.98
CA ASP A 125 -16.68 -17.79 -23.33
C ASP A 125 -17.37 -18.70 -24.35
N ASN A 126 -17.50 -18.21 -25.59
CA ASN A 126 -18.04 -18.99 -26.70
C ASN A 126 -17.16 -18.77 -27.95
N PRO A 127 -16.38 -19.77 -28.40
CA PRO A 127 -15.45 -19.60 -29.52
C PRO A 127 -16.11 -19.11 -30.81
N LYS A 128 -17.38 -19.48 -31.05
CA LYS A 128 -18.12 -19.03 -32.24
C LYS A 128 -18.43 -17.54 -32.17
N TYR A 129 -18.87 -17.04 -31.02
CA TYR A 129 -19.22 -15.63 -30.84
C TYR A 129 -17.97 -14.77 -30.70
N ALA A 130 -16.94 -15.24 -29.99
CA ALA A 130 -15.66 -14.58 -29.87
C ALA A 130 -14.94 -14.39 -31.22
N ALA A 131 -15.14 -15.30 -32.19
CA ALA A 131 -14.61 -15.14 -33.54
C ALA A 131 -15.31 -14.02 -34.35
N VAL A 132 -16.58 -13.73 -34.05
CA VAL A 132 -17.37 -12.69 -34.74
C VAL A 132 -17.23 -11.33 -34.06
N ASP A 133 -17.28 -11.31 -32.73
CA ASP A 133 -17.24 -10.12 -31.90
C ASP A 133 -16.29 -10.34 -30.70
N PRO A 134 -14.97 -10.30 -30.93
CA PRO A 134 -13.96 -10.56 -29.89
C PRO A 134 -13.97 -9.50 -28.78
N SER A 135 -14.39 -8.27 -29.08
CA SER A 135 -14.50 -7.17 -28.12
C SER A 135 -15.80 -7.20 -27.31
N ASN A 136 -16.72 -8.12 -27.63
CA ASN A 136 -18.04 -8.25 -27.02
C ASN A 136 -18.86 -6.95 -27.08
N GLN A 137 -18.78 -6.23 -28.20
CA GLN A 137 -19.57 -5.01 -28.42
C GLN A 137 -21.06 -5.31 -28.50
N LEU A 138 -21.45 -6.47 -29.05
CA LEU A 138 -22.84 -6.93 -29.21
C LEU A 138 -23.40 -7.56 -27.92
N LEU A 139 -22.61 -7.62 -26.85
CA LEU A 139 -23.05 -8.08 -25.52
C LEU A 139 -23.61 -9.50 -25.56
N TRP A 140 -22.90 -10.42 -26.19
CA TRP A 140 -23.25 -11.85 -26.25
C TRP A 140 -22.82 -12.63 -24.99
N ARG A 141 -22.11 -11.95 -24.08
CA ARG A 141 -21.85 -12.36 -22.69
C ARG A 141 -21.70 -11.14 -21.78
N MET A 142 -21.65 -11.36 -20.47
CA MET A 142 -21.22 -10.32 -19.54
C MET A 142 -19.69 -10.14 -19.59
N ASN A 143 -19.22 -8.90 -19.38
CA ASN A 143 -17.80 -8.59 -19.36
C ASN A 143 -17.25 -8.74 -17.94
N ARG A 144 -16.20 -9.56 -17.80
CA ARG A 144 -15.40 -9.61 -16.57
C ARG A 144 -14.71 -8.27 -16.36
N ARG A 145 -14.90 -7.67 -15.19
CA ARG A 145 -14.30 -6.40 -14.81
C ARG A 145 -13.39 -6.61 -13.62
N ARG A 146 -12.17 -6.12 -13.73
CA ARG A 146 -11.22 -6.13 -12.62
C ARG A 146 -11.69 -5.15 -11.54
N LEU A 147 -11.52 -5.52 -10.27
CA LEU A 147 -11.71 -4.61 -9.15
C LEU A 147 -10.66 -3.50 -9.19
N ASP A 148 -11.14 -2.26 -9.02
CA ASP A 148 -10.30 -1.10 -8.73
C ASP A 148 -9.59 -1.27 -7.38
N PHE A 149 -8.53 -0.50 -7.13
CA PHE A 149 -7.76 -0.53 -5.88
C PHE A 149 -8.66 -0.49 -4.63
N GLU A 150 -9.63 0.40 -4.63
CA GLU A 150 -10.54 0.65 -3.52
C GLU A 150 -11.42 -0.56 -3.24
N ALA A 151 -12.03 -1.11 -4.29
CA ALA A 151 -12.86 -2.28 -4.19
C ALA A 151 -12.05 -3.53 -3.81
N MET A 152 -10.85 -3.69 -4.36
CA MET A 152 -9.93 -4.79 -4.02
C MET A 152 -9.54 -4.73 -2.54
N ARG A 153 -9.10 -3.57 -2.06
CA ARG A 153 -8.71 -3.37 -0.66
C ARG A 153 -9.86 -3.62 0.30
N ASP A 154 -11.04 -3.06 0.00
CA ASP A 154 -12.24 -3.25 0.83
C ASP A 154 -12.72 -4.71 0.81
N THR A 155 -12.57 -5.41 -0.33
CA THR A 155 -12.87 -6.85 -0.44
C THR A 155 -11.96 -7.67 0.45
N MET A 156 -10.64 -7.42 0.45
CA MET A 156 -9.69 -8.10 1.32
C MET A 156 -10.02 -7.88 2.81
N LEU A 157 -10.35 -6.64 3.20
CA LEU A 157 -10.79 -6.31 4.56
C LEU A 157 -12.10 -7.01 4.92
N ALA A 158 -13.07 -7.08 4.00
CA ALA A 158 -14.36 -7.70 4.24
C ALA A 158 -14.23 -9.21 4.45
N MET A 159 -13.47 -9.88 3.58
CA MET A 159 -13.18 -11.32 3.68
C MET A 159 -12.44 -11.65 4.98
N ALA A 160 -11.48 -10.81 5.38
CA ALA A 160 -10.79 -10.90 6.66
C ALA A 160 -11.65 -10.56 7.89
N GLY A 161 -12.84 -9.97 7.69
CA GLY A 161 -13.70 -9.51 8.79
C GLY A 161 -13.21 -8.27 9.52
N LYS A 162 -12.35 -7.48 8.86
CA LYS A 162 -11.79 -6.25 9.40
C LYS A 162 -12.44 -4.99 8.84
N LEU A 163 -13.24 -5.08 7.76
CA LEU A 163 -13.85 -3.89 7.17
C LEU A 163 -14.82 -3.22 8.15
N ASP A 164 -14.53 -1.98 8.51
CA ASP A 164 -15.41 -1.13 9.29
C ASP A 164 -16.41 -0.42 8.38
N VAL A 165 -17.67 -0.80 8.51
CA VAL A 165 -18.83 -0.21 7.82
C VAL A 165 -19.70 0.65 8.75
N SER A 166 -19.34 0.73 10.04
CA SER A 166 -20.09 1.49 11.05
C SER A 166 -19.70 2.97 11.08
N SER A 167 -18.46 3.29 10.73
CA SER A 167 -17.91 4.66 10.74
C SER A 167 -18.20 5.41 9.43
N MET A 168 -19.47 5.77 9.20
CA MET A 168 -19.86 6.61 8.07
C MET A 168 -19.61 8.11 8.32
N GLY A 169 -19.00 8.78 7.34
CA GLY A 169 -18.66 10.21 7.43
C GLY A 169 -17.44 10.50 8.33
N GLY A 170 -17.05 11.77 8.48
CA GLY A 170 -15.89 12.19 9.27
C GLY A 170 -14.60 12.37 8.46
N HIS A 171 -13.51 12.75 9.12
CA HIS A 171 -12.23 13.10 8.49
C HIS A 171 -11.61 11.92 7.72
N ALA A 172 -10.87 12.22 6.66
CA ALA A 172 -10.11 11.21 5.93
C ALA A 172 -9.00 10.60 6.80
N VAL A 173 -8.58 9.37 6.48
CA VAL A 173 -7.54 8.63 7.22
C VAL A 173 -6.43 8.19 6.28
N ASP A 174 -5.21 8.11 6.81
CA ASP A 174 -4.11 7.49 6.08
C ASP A 174 -4.33 5.97 6.04
N ILE A 175 -4.63 5.45 4.85
CA ILE A 175 -4.87 4.03 4.61
C ILE A 175 -3.61 3.27 4.17
N VAL A 176 -2.50 3.98 3.94
CA VAL A 176 -1.22 3.42 3.50
C VAL A 176 -0.18 3.37 4.63
N ALA A 177 -0.42 4.07 5.73
CA ALA A 177 0.40 4.01 6.94
C ALA A 177 0.47 2.61 7.57
N THR A 178 1.52 2.38 8.36
CA THR A 178 1.65 1.23 9.25
C THR A 178 0.54 1.30 10.32
N ASN A 179 -0.09 0.17 10.65
CA ASN A 179 -1.42 0.04 11.30
C ASN A 179 -2.62 0.21 10.36
N TYR A 180 -2.57 -0.46 9.20
CA TYR A 180 -3.60 -0.46 8.14
C TYR A 180 -5.02 -0.25 8.64
N SER A 181 -5.59 0.91 8.33
CA SER A 181 -6.94 1.27 8.78
C SER A 181 -7.99 0.26 8.30
N ALA A 182 -8.91 -0.12 9.19
CA ALA A 182 -10.06 -0.97 8.88
C ALA A 182 -11.13 -0.27 8.02
N ARG A 183 -11.04 1.06 7.88
CA ARG A 183 -12.09 1.87 7.27
C ARG A 183 -12.16 1.68 5.75
N GLN A 184 -13.38 1.83 5.21
CA GLN A 184 -13.62 1.81 3.76
C GLN A 184 -12.67 2.75 3.03
N THR A 185 -12.18 2.29 1.89
CA THR A 185 -11.11 2.96 1.14
C THR A 185 -11.56 4.33 0.60
N VAL A 186 -12.86 4.56 0.44
CA VAL A 186 -13.43 5.87 0.08
C VAL A 186 -13.08 7.00 1.06
N TYR A 187 -12.73 6.66 2.32
CA TYR A 187 -12.28 7.61 3.32
C TYR A 187 -10.75 7.78 3.37
N GLY A 188 -10.03 7.21 2.39
CA GLY A 188 -8.59 7.38 2.24
C GLY A 188 -8.21 8.83 2.02
N PHE A 189 -7.20 9.29 2.75
CA PHE A 189 -6.63 10.62 2.57
C PHE A 189 -5.88 10.70 1.24
N ILE A 190 -6.20 11.72 0.44
CA ILE A 190 -5.55 12.00 -0.83
C ILE A 190 -4.90 13.39 -0.74
N ASP A 191 -3.57 13.41 -0.67
CA ASP A 191 -2.79 14.61 -0.95
C ASP A 191 -2.65 14.75 -2.47
N ARG A 192 -3.25 15.81 -3.02
CA ARG A 192 -3.22 16.08 -4.45
C ARG A 192 -1.80 16.34 -4.96
N GLN A 193 -0.96 17.00 -4.16
CA GLN A 193 0.41 17.33 -4.53
C GLN A 193 1.38 16.16 -4.33
N ASN A 194 1.06 15.24 -3.42
CA ASN A 194 1.92 14.10 -3.10
C ASN A 194 1.13 12.79 -2.97
N LEU A 195 0.58 12.32 -4.09
CA LEU A 195 -0.13 11.03 -4.11
C LEU A 195 0.83 9.88 -3.78
N PRO A 196 0.53 9.00 -2.80
CA PRO A 196 1.38 7.84 -2.50
C PRO A 196 1.58 6.91 -3.71
N GLY A 197 2.77 6.31 -3.81
CA GLY A 197 3.13 5.43 -4.94
C GLY A 197 2.23 4.20 -5.09
N LEU A 198 1.59 3.75 -4.00
CA LEU A 198 0.63 2.65 -4.03
C LEU A 198 -0.58 2.95 -4.94
N PHE A 199 -1.18 4.13 -4.82
CA PHE A 199 -2.31 4.53 -5.66
C PHE A 199 -1.92 4.56 -7.14
N ARG A 200 -0.74 5.09 -7.46
CA ARG A 200 -0.21 5.08 -8.83
C ARG A 200 -0.01 3.66 -9.37
N THR A 201 0.45 2.75 -8.53
CA THR A 201 0.69 1.34 -8.92
C THR A 201 -0.61 0.64 -9.31
N PHE A 202 -1.75 1.02 -8.71
CA PHE A 202 -3.07 0.46 -9.00
C PHE A 202 -3.97 1.42 -9.78
N ASP A 203 -3.36 2.19 -10.69
CA ASP A 203 -4.04 3.02 -11.68
C ASP A 203 -5.07 4.02 -11.10
N PHE A 204 -4.86 4.50 -9.88
CA PHE A 204 -5.74 5.51 -9.30
C PHE A 204 -5.81 6.76 -10.17
N ALA A 205 -7.01 7.33 -10.32
CA ALA A 205 -7.23 8.50 -11.15
C ALA A 205 -6.46 9.71 -10.60
N SER A 206 -5.75 10.43 -11.47
CA SER A 206 -5.03 11.65 -11.07
C SER A 206 -6.00 12.65 -10.42
N PRO A 207 -5.71 13.13 -9.19
CA PRO A 207 -6.59 14.08 -8.52
C PRO A 207 -6.47 15.52 -9.06
N ASP A 208 -5.47 15.78 -9.90
CA ASP A 208 -5.17 17.11 -10.45
C ASP A 208 -5.73 17.32 -11.86
N THR A 209 -6.25 16.27 -12.49
CA THR A 209 -6.74 16.32 -13.87
C THR A 209 -8.10 15.65 -13.99
N THR A 210 -8.85 16.00 -15.04
CA THR A 210 -10.11 15.32 -15.33
C THR A 210 -9.81 13.94 -15.92
N SER A 211 -10.38 12.89 -15.30
CA SER A 211 -10.31 11.52 -15.78
C SER A 211 -11.71 11.05 -16.20
N PRO A 212 -11.98 10.85 -17.51
CA PRO A 212 -13.28 10.39 -17.98
C PRO A 212 -13.52 8.91 -17.68
N GLN A 213 -12.44 8.14 -17.53
CA GLN A 213 -12.42 6.73 -17.15
C GLN A 213 -11.06 6.39 -16.56
N ARG A 214 -11.01 5.36 -15.71
CA ARG A 214 -9.76 4.80 -15.19
C ARG A 214 -9.11 3.93 -16.27
N PHE A 215 -7.80 4.05 -16.42
CA PHE A 215 -7.03 3.11 -17.24
C PHE A 215 -6.74 1.87 -16.40
N ASN A 216 -6.81 0.69 -16.99
CA ASN A 216 -6.46 -0.55 -16.30
C ASN A 216 -5.17 -1.09 -16.89
N THR A 217 -4.11 -1.14 -16.08
CA THR A 217 -2.84 -1.74 -16.46
C THR A 217 -2.66 -3.09 -15.76
N THR A 218 -2.05 -4.03 -16.46
CA THR A 218 -1.66 -5.33 -15.90
C THR A 218 -0.15 -5.36 -15.85
N VAL A 219 0.41 -4.98 -14.69
CA VAL A 219 1.86 -4.86 -14.51
C VAL A 219 2.36 -5.78 -13.40
N PRO A 220 3.54 -6.42 -13.54
CA PRO A 220 4.08 -7.34 -12.54
C PRO A 220 4.19 -6.74 -11.14
N GLN A 221 4.40 -5.43 -11.02
CA GLN A 221 4.51 -4.71 -9.75
C GLN A 221 3.25 -4.83 -8.89
N GLN A 222 2.06 -4.87 -9.51
CA GLN A 222 0.80 -5.05 -8.77
C GLN A 222 0.74 -6.44 -8.13
N ALA A 223 1.10 -7.48 -8.87
CA ALA A 223 1.15 -8.86 -8.35
C ALA A 223 2.23 -9.01 -7.27
N LEU A 224 3.43 -8.44 -7.49
CA LEU A 224 4.51 -8.44 -6.50
C LEU A 224 4.12 -7.70 -5.22
N PHE A 225 3.40 -6.58 -5.33
CA PHE A 225 2.85 -5.90 -4.17
C PHE A 225 1.91 -6.83 -3.40
N LEU A 226 0.95 -7.45 -4.07
CA LEU A 226 -0.02 -8.33 -3.41
C LEU A 226 0.62 -9.56 -2.74
N LEU A 227 1.67 -10.12 -3.33
CA LEU A 227 2.40 -11.26 -2.78
C LEU A 227 3.21 -10.90 -1.53
N ASN A 228 3.78 -9.70 -1.48
CA ASN A 228 4.78 -9.33 -0.47
C ASN A 228 4.31 -8.24 0.52
N SER A 229 3.17 -7.61 0.27
CA SER A 229 2.66 -6.52 1.11
C SER A 229 2.26 -7.03 2.48
N PRO A 230 2.73 -6.40 3.57
CA PRO A 230 2.29 -6.76 4.92
C PRO A 230 0.78 -6.62 5.09
N PHE A 231 0.13 -5.71 4.36
CA PHE A 231 -1.33 -5.59 4.35
C PHE A 231 -2.00 -6.87 3.87
N ALA A 232 -1.59 -7.40 2.72
CA ALA A 232 -2.18 -8.62 2.14
C ALA A 232 -1.91 -9.84 3.02
N VAL A 233 -0.72 -9.91 3.61
CA VAL A 233 -0.36 -10.93 4.60
C VAL A 233 -1.26 -10.86 5.83
N ASP A 234 -1.48 -9.67 6.40
CA ASP A 234 -2.31 -9.47 7.58
C ASP A 234 -3.79 -9.80 7.32
N GLN A 235 -4.29 -9.50 6.12
CA GLN A 235 -5.65 -9.90 5.72
C GLN A 235 -5.75 -11.42 5.56
N THR A 236 -4.74 -12.05 4.96
CA THR A 236 -4.69 -13.52 4.82
C THR A 236 -4.71 -14.23 6.17
N ARG A 237 -3.92 -13.74 7.14
CA ARG A 237 -3.88 -14.29 8.50
C ARG A 237 -5.22 -14.15 9.20
N ALA A 238 -5.83 -12.97 9.11
CA ALA A 238 -7.13 -12.70 9.71
C ALA A 238 -8.25 -13.53 9.07
N LEU A 239 -8.24 -13.68 7.74
CA LEU A 239 -9.15 -14.56 7.01
C LEU A 239 -9.08 -16.00 7.53
N LEU A 240 -7.86 -16.55 7.64
CA LEU A 240 -7.67 -17.91 8.14
C LEU A 240 -8.11 -18.08 9.59
N ALA A 241 -7.71 -17.16 10.47
CA ALA A 241 -8.09 -17.20 11.88
C ALA A 241 -9.62 -17.16 12.06
N ARG A 242 -10.33 -16.48 11.16
CA ARG A 242 -11.79 -16.39 11.18
C ARG A 242 -12.48 -17.60 10.54
N THR A 243 -11.78 -18.39 9.73
CA THR A 243 -12.34 -19.53 9.01
C THR A 243 -12.49 -20.71 9.96
N THR A 244 -13.72 -20.92 10.46
CA THR A 244 -14.06 -22.05 11.33
C THR A 244 -14.25 -23.31 10.50
N THR A 245 -13.55 -24.37 10.88
CA THR A 245 -13.69 -25.68 10.25
C THR A 245 -14.47 -26.61 11.16
N PRO A 246 -15.44 -27.39 10.64
CA PRO A 246 -15.99 -28.50 11.39
C PRO A 246 -14.86 -29.42 11.84
N ASP A 247 -14.90 -29.91 13.09
CA ASP A 247 -13.90 -30.83 13.62
C ASP A 247 -14.02 -32.19 12.91
N ARG A 248 -13.37 -32.27 11.75
CA ARG A 248 -13.33 -33.44 10.86
C ARG A 248 -11.90 -33.58 10.37
N SER A 249 -11.36 -34.80 10.49
CA SER A 249 -10.00 -35.12 10.06
C SER A 249 -9.82 -34.87 8.56
N GLY A 250 -8.74 -34.15 8.18
CA GLY A 250 -8.29 -33.96 6.79
C GLY A 250 -8.29 -32.50 6.32
N ASP A 251 -7.66 -32.25 5.17
CA ASP A 251 -7.51 -30.90 4.58
C ASP A 251 -8.79 -30.45 3.85
N THR A 252 -9.56 -31.37 3.27
CA THR A 252 -10.75 -31.10 2.45
C THR A 252 -11.81 -30.23 3.15
N PRO A 253 -12.19 -30.47 4.42
CA PRO A 253 -13.17 -29.62 5.12
C PRO A 253 -12.70 -28.18 5.26
N LYS A 254 -11.39 -27.96 5.45
CA LYS A 254 -10.80 -26.64 5.58
C LYS A 254 -10.68 -25.91 4.25
N ILE A 255 -10.35 -26.64 3.17
CA ILE A 255 -10.43 -26.10 1.80
C ILE A 255 -11.86 -25.64 1.50
N ARG A 256 -12.86 -26.47 1.78
CA ARG A 256 -14.27 -26.12 1.57
C ARG A 256 -14.68 -24.86 2.34
N ALA A 257 -14.31 -24.76 3.61
CA ALA A 257 -14.62 -23.59 4.43
C ALA A 257 -13.98 -22.29 3.89
N LEU A 258 -12.76 -22.37 3.33
CA LEU A 258 -12.11 -21.23 2.69
C LEU A 258 -12.84 -20.79 1.42
N TYR A 259 -13.23 -21.75 0.57
CA TYR A 259 -13.97 -21.48 -0.66
C TYR A 259 -15.34 -20.85 -0.39
N GLU A 260 -16.09 -21.39 0.56
CA GLU A 260 -17.40 -20.82 0.94
C GLU A 260 -17.25 -19.39 1.49
N ARG A 261 -16.12 -19.09 2.14
CA ARG A 261 -15.86 -17.76 2.67
C ARG A 261 -15.38 -16.75 1.63
N LEU A 262 -14.51 -17.17 0.72
CA LEU A 262 -13.92 -16.31 -0.32
C LEU A 262 -14.84 -16.15 -1.52
N PHE A 263 -15.43 -17.25 -1.99
CA PHE A 263 -16.15 -17.31 -3.26
C PHE A 263 -17.66 -17.51 -3.09
N GLN A 264 -18.15 -17.71 -1.86
CA GLN A 264 -19.57 -17.94 -1.56
C GLN A 264 -20.15 -19.17 -2.29
N ARG A 265 -19.30 -20.12 -2.63
CA ARG A 265 -19.65 -21.40 -3.24
C ARG A 265 -18.74 -22.52 -2.73
N PRO A 266 -19.17 -23.78 -2.77
CA PRO A 266 -18.28 -24.90 -2.52
C PRO A 266 -17.23 -25.04 -3.65
N PRO A 267 -16.04 -25.59 -3.34
CA PRO A 267 -15.08 -25.98 -4.36
C PRO A 267 -15.59 -27.19 -5.16
N ASP A 268 -15.19 -27.25 -6.42
CA ASP A 268 -15.34 -28.46 -7.24
C ASP A 268 -14.29 -29.53 -6.91
N ARG A 269 -14.35 -30.67 -7.61
CA ARG A 269 -13.44 -31.81 -7.37
C ARG A 269 -12.00 -31.51 -7.75
N ASP A 270 -11.78 -30.74 -8.82
CA ASP A 270 -10.46 -30.40 -9.31
C ASP A 270 -9.82 -29.34 -8.39
N GLU A 271 -10.60 -28.38 -7.90
CA GLU A 271 -10.20 -27.36 -6.93
C GLU A 271 -9.76 -27.98 -5.59
N ILE A 272 -10.52 -28.98 -5.08
CA ILE A 272 -10.11 -29.76 -3.91
C ILE A 272 -8.77 -30.46 -4.17
N ARG A 273 -8.65 -31.17 -5.31
CA ARG A 273 -7.43 -31.90 -5.67
C ARG A 273 -6.22 -30.96 -5.76
N LEU A 274 -6.38 -29.79 -6.38
CA LEU A 274 -5.31 -28.78 -6.50
C LEU A 274 -4.92 -28.22 -5.13
N GLY A 275 -5.89 -27.96 -4.24
CA GLY A 275 -5.62 -27.52 -2.89
C GLY A 275 -4.83 -28.53 -2.06
N GLU A 276 -5.24 -29.79 -2.08
CA GLU A 276 -4.55 -30.87 -1.37
C GLU A 276 -3.13 -31.08 -1.91
N ALA A 277 -2.96 -31.07 -3.23
CA ALA A 277 -1.64 -31.18 -3.86
C ALA A 277 -0.72 -30.01 -3.47
N PHE A 278 -1.25 -28.78 -3.45
CA PHE A 278 -0.50 -27.60 -3.03
C PHE A 278 -0.04 -27.71 -1.57
N LEU A 279 -0.92 -28.11 -0.67
CA LEU A 279 -0.62 -28.25 0.77
C LEU A 279 0.44 -29.33 1.01
N GLN A 280 0.33 -30.48 0.34
CA GLN A 280 1.33 -31.54 0.40
C GLN A 280 2.70 -31.08 -0.12
N GLN A 281 2.73 -30.30 -1.20
CA GLN A 281 3.98 -29.75 -1.74
C GLN A 281 4.63 -28.76 -0.76
N GLN A 282 3.84 -27.89 -0.13
CA GLN A 282 4.36 -26.92 0.84
C GLN A 282 4.92 -27.57 2.11
N GLN A 283 4.39 -28.73 2.53
CA GLN A 283 4.96 -29.49 3.64
C GLN A 283 6.36 -30.06 3.33
N LYS A 284 6.67 -30.30 2.05
CA LYS A 284 7.98 -30.80 1.60
C LYS A 284 9.03 -29.71 1.44
N VAL A 285 8.62 -28.44 1.35
CA VAL A 285 9.55 -27.31 1.31
C VAL A 285 10.03 -27.07 2.74
N PRO A 286 11.34 -27.26 3.05
CA PRO A 286 11.86 -26.97 4.38
C PRO A 286 11.47 -25.53 4.74
N ALA A 287 10.89 -25.33 5.92
CA ALA A 287 10.70 -23.98 6.43
C ALA A 287 12.05 -23.27 6.35
N PRO A 288 12.16 -22.08 5.73
CA PRO A 288 13.40 -21.33 5.74
C PRO A 288 13.81 -21.24 7.21
N THR A 289 15.00 -21.76 7.53
CA THR A 289 15.52 -21.71 8.90
C THR A 289 15.41 -20.26 9.30
N PRO A 290 14.63 -19.90 10.33
CA PRO A 290 14.50 -18.51 10.74
C PRO A 290 15.92 -18.01 10.99
N GLU A 291 16.40 -17.10 10.14
CA GLU A 291 17.57 -16.32 10.50
C GLU A 291 17.11 -15.54 11.72
N ALA A 292 17.58 -15.93 12.91
CA ALA A 292 17.20 -15.28 14.16
C ALA A 292 17.34 -13.75 14.01
N PRO A 293 16.53 -12.94 14.74
CA PRO A 293 16.73 -11.49 14.87
C PRO A 293 18.22 -11.17 14.83
N SER A 294 18.68 -10.62 13.72
CA SER A 294 20.11 -10.39 13.60
C SER A 294 20.53 -9.21 14.45
N TRP A 295 19.59 -8.40 14.96
CA TRP A 295 19.87 -7.25 15.82
C TRP A 295 19.17 -7.36 17.18
N GLN A 296 19.89 -6.96 18.22
CA GLN A 296 19.40 -6.77 19.59
C GLN A 296 19.77 -5.35 20.05
N TYR A 297 18.92 -4.77 20.90
CA TYR A 297 19.05 -3.40 21.37
C TYR A 297 19.13 -3.40 22.89
N GLY A 298 20.22 -2.85 23.41
CA GLY A 298 20.54 -2.97 24.82
C GLY A 298 21.48 -1.88 25.30
N TYR A 299 22.01 -2.12 26.49
CA TYR A 299 23.01 -1.29 27.13
C TYR A 299 23.98 -2.17 27.92
N GLY A 300 25.11 -1.58 28.31
CA GLY A 300 26.04 -2.22 29.23
C GLY A 300 27.22 -1.34 29.60
N SER A 301 28.01 -1.81 30.56
CA SER A 301 29.22 -1.14 31.03
C SER A 301 30.43 -1.63 30.24
N LEU A 302 31.32 -0.70 29.86
CA LEU A 302 32.57 -1.02 29.19
C LEU A 302 33.54 -1.68 30.17
N ASP A 303 34.33 -2.63 29.67
CA ASP A 303 35.44 -3.19 30.43
C ASP A 303 36.55 -2.14 30.66
N SER A 304 37.26 -2.23 31.79
CA SER A 304 38.32 -1.28 32.18
C SER A 304 39.49 -1.25 31.18
N SER A 305 39.66 -2.31 30.39
CA SER A 305 40.62 -2.40 29.27
C SER A 305 40.08 -1.87 27.93
N SER A 306 38.82 -1.40 27.89
CA SER A 306 38.08 -0.98 26.68
C SER A 306 37.97 -2.08 25.59
N ALA A 307 38.01 -3.36 25.99
CA ALA A 307 37.93 -4.50 25.07
C ALA A 307 36.48 -4.87 24.65
N GLY A 308 35.45 -4.25 25.24
CA GLY A 308 34.04 -4.53 24.95
C GLY A 308 33.11 -4.24 26.13
N ILE A 309 31.88 -4.75 26.05
CA ILE A 309 30.88 -4.64 27.12
C ILE A 309 31.00 -5.85 28.05
N GLN A 310 31.04 -5.62 29.37
CA GLN A 310 31.11 -6.69 30.37
C GLN A 310 29.83 -7.53 30.43
N THR A 311 28.67 -6.87 30.36
CA THR A 311 27.36 -7.53 30.37
C THR A 311 26.38 -6.74 29.52
N PHE A 312 25.84 -7.39 28.49
CA PHE A 312 24.78 -6.83 27.66
C PHE A 312 23.42 -7.07 28.31
N THR A 313 22.67 -5.99 28.54
CA THR A 313 21.30 -6.03 29.04
C THR A 313 20.36 -5.45 27.99
N ALA A 314 19.33 -6.21 27.60
CA ALA A 314 18.34 -5.73 26.63
C ALA A 314 17.51 -4.57 27.21
N LEU A 315 17.19 -3.59 26.36
CA LEU A 315 16.29 -2.50 26.75
C LEU A 315 14.85 -3.03 26.86
N PRO A 316 14.14 -2.78 27.98
CA PRO A 316 12.87 -3.44 28.25
C PRO A 316 11.65 -2.76 27.60
N HIS A 317 11.79 -1.53 27.08
CA HIS A 317 10.67 -0.76 26.58
C HIS A 317 10.86 -0.32 25.12
N PHE A 318 9.85 -0.58 24.29
CA PHE A 318 9.77 -0.12 22.91
C PHE A 318 8.57 0.82 22.73
N THR A 319 8.82 2.01 22.19
CA THR A 319 7.79 3.06 22.02
C THR A 319 7.01 2.96 20.72
N GLY A 320 7.40 2.04 19.83
CA GLY A 320 6.95 1.99 18.44
C GLY A 320 8.02 2.45 17.45
N THR A 321 8.93 3.34 17.88
CA THR A 321 10.02 3.87 17.04
C THR A 321 11.40 3.80 17.71
N SER A 322 11.46 3.59 19.03
CA SER A 322 12.70 3.60 19.81
C SER A 322 12.66 2.55 20.93
N TRP A 323 13.81 1.94 21.20
CA TRP A 323 14.09 1.18 22.42
C TRP A 323 14.65 2.09 23.49
N GLN A 324 14.23 1.93 24.74
CA GLN A 324 14.65 2.74 25.88
C GLN A 324 14.51 2.02 27.22
N GLY A 325 15.13 2.59 28.27
CA GLY A 325 15.23 1.96 29.60
C GLY A 325 13.90 1.77 30.33
N GLY A 326 12.95 2.69 30.16
CA GLY A 326 11.65 2.68 30.82
C GLY A 326 10.59 3.42 30.00
N LYS A 327 9.37 3.54 30.53
CA LYS A 327 8.27 4.27 29.84
C LYS A 327 8.55 5.77 29.72
N GLU A 328 9.34 6.31 30.62
CA GLU A 328 9.72 7.73 30.70
C GLU A 328 11.24 7.85 30.62
N LEU A 329 11.71 8.99 30.11
CA LEU A 329 13.12 9.37 30.08
C LEU A 329 13.34 10.60 30.96
N PRO A 330 14.45 10.66 31.73
CA PRO A 330 15.44 9.61 31.91
C PRO A 330 14.92 8.42 32.74
N ASP A 331 15.34 7.21 32.38
CA ASP A 331 15.09 6.03 33.22
C ASP A 331 15.92 6.12 34.51
N LYS A 332 15.36 5.62 35.62
CA LYS A 332 16.01 5.71 36.94
C LYS A 332 17.33 4.94 37.01
N LYS A 333 17.49 3.86 36.25
CA LYS A 333 18.68 3.01 36.26
C LYS A 333 19.66 3.43 35.17
N VAL A 334 19.19 3.50 33.92
CA VAL A 334 20.07 3.65 32.75
C VAL A 334 20.14 5.08 32.22
N GLY A 335 19.35 6.01 32.77
CA GLY A 335 19.35 7.41 32.35
C GLY A 335 18.73 7.58 30.96
N TRP A 336 19.45 8.27 30.07
CA TRP A 336 18.96 8.68 28.75
C TRP A 336 19.16 7.63 27.65
N VAL A 337 19.54 6.38 27.97
CA VAL A 337 19.79 5.35 26.94
C VAL A 337 18.57 5.19 26.04
N THR A 338 18.77 5.49 24.76
CA THR A 338 17.79 5.22 23.70
C THR A 338 18.48 4.69 22.46
N LEU A 339 17.77 3.86 21.70
CA LEU A 339 18.18 3.40 20.37
C LEU A 339 16.98 3.43 19.43
N ASN A 340 17.07 4.15 18.32
CA ASN A 340 16.08 4.15 17.25
C ASN A 340 16.71 3.60 15.95
N ALA A 341 16.06 3.72 14.80
CA ALA A 341 16.62 3.22 13.54
C ALA A 341 17.88 3.97 13.07
N GLU A 342 18.06 5.23 13.44
CA GLU A 342 19.15 6.08 12.94
C GLU A 342 20.34 6.16 13.88
N GLY A 343 20.10 6.14 15.18
CA GLY A 343 21.13 6.13 16.21
C GLY A 343 20.51 5.98 17.59
N GLY A 344 20.76 6.97 18.47
CA GLY A 344 20.31 6.91 19.84
C GLY A 344 20.93 8.00 20.72
N HIS A 345 20.96 7.70 22.01
CA HIS A 345 21.62 8.51 23.03
C HIS A 345 22.28 7.55 24.04
N PRO A 346 23.53 7.79 24.46
CA PRO A 346 24.16 6.99 25.51
C PRO A 346 23.49 7.25 26.87
N GLY A 347 23.69 6.35 27.82
CA GLY A 347 23.32 6.59 29.20
C GLY A 347 24.43 7.33 29.94
N LYS A 348 24.35 7.27 31.27
CA LYS A 348 25.45 7.61 32.18
C LYS A 348 26.75 6.86 31.81
N PRO A 349 27.93 7.27 32.30
CA PRO A 349 29.22 6.64 31.97
C PRO A 349 29.27 5.10 32.03
N ASP A 350 28.52 4.48 32.94
CA ASP A 350 28.46 3.01 33.08
C ASP A 350 27.42 2.32 32.19
N HIS A 351 26.72 3.06 31.32
CA HIS A 351 25.55 2.62 30.55
C HIS A 351 25.67 3.03 29.08
N ALA A 352 26.63 2.46 28.38
CA ALA A 352 26.75 2.64 26.93
C ALA A 352 25.52 2.09 26.21
N ALA A 353 25.07 2.75 25.15
CA ALA A 353 24.05 2.24 24.26
C ALA A 353 24.65 1.20 23.32
N VAL A 354 24.05 0.02 23.21
CA VAL A 354 24.61 -1.10 22.46
C VAL A 354 23.61 -1.63 21.43
N ARG A 355 24.00 -1.59 20.15
CA ARG A 355 23.36 -2.41 19.12
C ARG A 355 24.21 -3.65 18.88
N ARG A 356 23.64 -4.82 19.16
CA ARG A 356 24.32 -6.10 19.00
C ARG A 356 23.81 -6.80 17.77
N TRP A 357 24.70 -7.13 16.84
CA TRP A 357 24.39 -7.99 15.71
C TRP A 357 24.81 -9.43 15.98
N ILE A 358 23.96 -10.42 15.68
CA ILE A 358 24.29 -11.85 15.78
C ILE A 358 24.50 -12.44 14.39
N ALA A 359 25.65 -13.06 14.17
CA ALA A 359 26.00 -13.69 12.90
C ALA A 359 25.03 -14.86 12.61
N PRO A 360 24.24 -14.80 11.53
CA PRO A 360 23.29 -15.87 11.20
C PRO A 360 23.99 -17.11 10.63
N ARG A 361 25.23 -16.97 10.17
CA ARG A 361 26.00 -18.02 9.49
C ARG A 361 27.50 -17.75 9.57
N ASP A 362 28.28 -18.73 9.13
CA ASP A 362 29.72 -18.62 8.97
C ASP A 362 30.05 -17.77 7.72
N GLY A 363 31.16 -17.04 7.78
CA GLY A 363 31.74 -16.40 6.60
C GLY A 363 32.68 -15.25 6.92
N THR A 364 33.12 -14.56 5.88
CA THR A 364 33.91 -13.33 6.00
C THR A 364 32.99 -12.14 5.76
N ILE A 365 33.01 -11.16 6.67
CA ILE A 365 32.23 -9.94 6.56
C ILE A 365 33.12 -8.71 6.59
N ARG A 366 32.62 -7.59 6.07
CA ARG A 366 33.14 -6.25 6.32
C ARG A 366 32.02 -5.35 6.83
N ILE A 367 32.38 -4.34 7.62
CA ILE A 367 31.43 -3.34 8.10
C ILE A 367 31.67 -2.04 7.32
N ALA A 368 30.58 -1.38 6.93
CA ALA A 368 30.61 0.00 6.48
C ALA A 368 29.61 0.81 7.31
N GLY A 369 30.02 1.93 7.88
CA GLY A 369 29.12 2.74 8.69
C GLY A 369 29.63 4.14 8.90
N LYS A 370 28.76 5.04 9.35
CA LYS A 370 29.12 6.43 9.65
C LYS A 370 28.53 6.80 11.00
N LEU A 371 29.39 7.29 11.89
CA LEU A 371 29.06 7.83 13.19
C LEU A 371 29.02 9.36 13.10
N ASP A 372 27.96 9.97 13.59
CA ASP A 372 27.77 11.42 13.54
C ASP A 372 27.21 11.93 14.85
N HIS A 373 27.95 12.88 15.43
CA HIS A 373 27.55 13.75 16.51
C HIS A 373 27.83 15.19 16.05
N SER A 374 26.80 15.86 15.56
CA SER A 374 26.89 17.22 15.03
C SER A 374 26.51 18.30 16.07
N ALA A 375 26.25 17.92 17.32
CA ALA A 375 25.90 18.89 18.36
C ALA A 375 27.16 19.66 18.81
N ASN A 376 27.00 20.98 18.98
CA ASN A 376 28.08 21.83 19.52
C ASN A 376 28.22 21.68 21.04
N ALA A 377 27.11 21.38 21.73
CA ALA A 377 27.06 21.12 23.16
C ALA A 377 27.47 19.68 23.46
N GLY A 378 27.94 19.43 24.69
CA GLY A 378 28.47 18.13 25.12
C GLY A 378 29.95 17.96 24.83
N ASP A 379 30.51 16.82 25.26
CA ASP A 379 31.86 16.40 24.90
C ASP A 379 31.90 15.35 23.78
N GLY A 380 30.72 14.98 23.25
CA GLY A 380 30.56 14.08 22.15
C GLY A 380 30.68 12.63 22.59
N ILE A 381 30.46 11.72 21.66
CA ILE A 381 30.42 10.29 21.96
C ILE A 381 31.70 9.59 21.54
N ARG A 382 31.95 8.46 22.18
CA ARG A 382 32.86 7.44 21.65
C ARG A 382 32.04 6.29 21.07
N GLY A 383 32.44 5.85 19.88
CA GLY A 383 31.90 4.66 19.23
C GLY A 383 32.95 3.56 19.18
N LEU A 384 32.58 2.34 19.58
CA LEU A 384 33.40 1.14 19.41
C LEU A 384 32.64 0.08 18.59
N ILE A 385 33.38 -0.65 17.77
CA ILE A 385 32.90 -1.89 17.16
C ILE A 385 33.73 -3.03 17.72
N VAL A 386 33.06 -3.99 18.36
CA VAL A 386 33.72 -5.13 19.02
C VAL A 386 33.11 -6.43 18.53
N SER A 387 33.97 -7.35 18.09
CA SER A 387 33.61 -8.72 17.75
C SER A 387 33.89 -9.64 18.93
N SER A 388 32.92 -10.49 19.26
CA SER A 388 33.09 -11.59 20.22
C SER A 388 34.22 -12.56 19.85
N ARG A 389 34.61 -12.63 18.58
CA ARG A 389 35.70 -13.46 18.08
C ARG A 389 36.99 -12.68 17.85
N ALA A 390 36.90 -11.57 17.12
CA ALA A 390 38.07 -10.82 16.65
C ALA A 390 38.50 -9.70 17.61
N GLY A 391 37.78 -9.50 18.71
CA GLY A 391 38.03 -8.39 19.64
C GLY A 391 37.63 -7.04 19.06
N LYS A 392 38.28 -5.97 19.54
CA LYS A 392 38.00 -4.60 19.10
C LYS A 392 38.42 -4.39 17.64
N LEU A 393 37.45 -4.07 16.79
CA LEU A 393 37.63 -3.83 15.36
C LEU A 393 37.87 -2.36 15.03
N GLY A 394 37.42 -1.45 15.90
CA GLY A 394 37.68 -0.02 15.76
C GLY A 394 37.08 0.80 16.89
N GLU A 395 37.63 2.00 17.07
CA GLU A 395 37.25 2.98 18.07
C GLU A 395 37.39 4.39 17.48
N TRP A 396 36.35 5.21 17.66
CA TRP A 396 36.27 6.55 17.10
C TRP A 396 35.62 7.50 18.09
N VAL A 397 36.03 8.77 18.06
CA VAL A 397 35.40 9.84 18.82
C VAL A 397 34.75 10.81 17.85
N ALA A 398 33.46 11.11 18.07
CA ALA A 398 32.71 12.08 17.30
C ALA A 398 32.23 13.22 18.22
N LYS A 399 32.76 14.41 17.99
CA LYS A 399 32.29 15.67 18.58
C LYS A 399 32.25 16.74 17.50
N ASN A 400 31.07 17.28 17.22
CA ASN A 400 30.84 18.24 16.13
C ASN A 400 31.44 17.75 14.79
N THR A 401 31.28 16.46 14.49
CA THR A 401 31.90 15.83 13.32
C THR A 401 31.21 14.53 12.94
N LYS A 402 31.55 14.02 11.75
CA LYS A 402 31.13 12.72 11.23
C LYS A 402 32.36 11.88 10.93
N VAL A 403 32.37 10.65 11.40
CA VAL A 403 33.51 9.72 11.27
C VAL A 403 33.07 8.47 10.52
N ASP A 404 33.89 8.02 9.56
CA ASP A 404 33.70 6.72 8.91
C ASP A 404 34.15 5.61 9.85
N THR A 405 33.28 4.61 10.02
CA THR A 405 33.46 3.47 10.94
C THR A 405 33.60 2.15 10.18
N ALA A 406 34.00 2.22 8.90
CA ALA A 406 34.30 1.03 8.12
C ALA A 406 35.45 0.22 8.73
N THR A 407 35.36 -1.11 8.60
CA THR A 407 36.38 -2.05 9.08
C THR A 407 37.00 -2.81 7.92
N GLU A 408 38.19 -3.37 8.14
CA GLU A 408 38.70 -4.43 7.28
C GLU A 408 37.79 -5.67 7.32
N LYS A 409 38.05 -6.64 6.42
CA LYS A 409 37.34 -7.91 6.39
C LYS A 409 37.78 -8.77 7.58
N PHE A 410 36.84 -9.44 8.23
CA PHE A 410 37.12 -10.38 9.32
C PHE A 410 36.15 -11.57 9.27
N GLU A 411 36.54 -12.68 9.89
CA GLU A 411 35.73 -13.89 9.95
C GLU A 411 34.70 -13.86 11.08
N VAL A 412 33.53 -14.43 10.79
CA VAL A 412 32.48 -14.71 11.77
C VAL A 412 32.03 -16.17 11.66
N LYS A 413 31.64 -16.74 12.79
CA LYS A 413 30.91 -17.99 12.89
C LYS A 413 29.47 -17.73 13.30
N ARG A 414 28.57 -18.63 12.91
CA ARG A 414 27.17 -18.57 13.34
C ARG A 414 27.09 -18.44 14.87
N GLY A 415 26.37 -17.43 15.34
CA GLY A 415 26.20 -17.13 16.76
C GLY A 415 27.22 -16.16 17.35
N ASP A 416 28.30 -15.82 16.63
CA ASP A 416 29.18 -14.72 17.04
C ASP A 416 28.36 -13.42 17.11
N HIS A 417 28.64 -12.60 18.13
CA HIS A 417 28.07 -11.26 18.22
C HIS A 417 29.07 -10.15 17.87
N ILE A 418 28.55 -9.09 17.25
CA ILE A 418 29.25 -7.86 16.92
C ILE A 418 28.52 -6.69 17.59
N ASP A 419 29.19 -6.01 18.51
CA ASP A 419 28.60 -4.91 19.27
C ASP A 419 29.04 -3.57 18.70
N PHE A 420 28.06 -2.74 18.38
CA PHE A 420 28.21 -1.31 18.09
C PHE A 420 27.87 -0.56 19.37
N ILE A 421 28.89 -0.07 20.04
CA ILE A 421 28.80 0.49 21.39
C ILE A 421 29.00 2.00 21.30
N ALA A 422 28.04 2.78 21.78
CA ALA A 422 28.16 4.22 21.91
C ALA A 422 28.10 4.60 23.40
N ASP A 423 29.20 5.08 23.94
CA ASP A 423 29.28 5.59 25.32
C ASP A 423 29.47 7.11 25.34
N CYS A 424 28.95 7.73 26.39
CA CYS A 424 29.29 9.11 26.71
C CYS A 424 30.73 9.15 27.22
N ARG A 425 31.43 10.25 26.96
CA ARG A 425 32.83 10.36 27.39
C ARG A 425 32.89 10.73 28.86
N THR A 426 32.70 12.01 29.19
CA THR A 426 32.74 12.47 30.60
C THR A 426 31.35 12.43 31.22
N ASP A 427 30.34 12.89 30.48
CA ASP A 427 28.94 12.91 30.87
C ASP A 427 28.05 12.78 29.63
N GLU A 428 26.78 12.43 29.82
CA GLU A 428 25.85 12.17 28.72
C GLU A 428 25.18 13.41 28.14
N ASN A 429 25.57 14.63 28.53
CA ASN A 429 24.82 15.82 28.16
C ASN A 429 24.98 16.16 26.67
N SER A 430 23.86 16.25 25.96
CA SER A 430 23.81 16.60 24.53
C SER A 430 24.51 15.58 23.61
N ASP A 431 24.50 14.30 23.99
CA ASP A 431 25.19 13.21 23.30
C ASP A 431 24.30 12.36 22.38
N SER A 432 23.19 12.94 21.90
CA SER A 432 22.40 12.32 20.83
C SER A 432 23.28 12.08 19.60
N PHE A 433 23.13 10.91 18.99
CA PHE A 433 23.97 10.50 17.87
C PHE A 433 23.19 9.81 16.77
N THR A 434 23.75 9.83 15.56
CA THR A 434 23.35 8.94 14.49
C THR A 434 24.50 7.99 14.16
N TRP A 435 24.18 6.71 14.04
CA TRP A 435 25.15 5.69 13.64
C TRP A 435 24.44 4.64 12.79
N THR A 436 24.66 4.70 11.48
CA THR A 436 24.11 3.71 10.56
C THR A 436 25.24 2.83 10.06
N SER A 437 25.04 1.51 10.14
CA SER A 437 26.06 0.51 9.83
C SER A 437 25.47 -0.61 8.97
N ARG A 438 26.29 -1.15 8.06
CA ARG A 438 25.95 -2.24 7.15
C ARG A 438 27.02 -3.33 7.26
N LEU A 439 26.62 -4.53 7.65
CA LEU A 439 27.47 -5.72 7.69
C LEU A 439 27.27 -6.50 6.39
N ILE A 440 28.35 -6.73 5.66
CA ILE A 440 28.32 -7.22 4.28
C ILE A 440 29.18 -8.48 4.19
N TYR A 441 28.59 -9.62 3.85
CA TYR A 441 29.32 -10.85 3.55
C TYR A 441 30.10 -10.71 2.25
N THR A 442 31.39 -11.02 2.30
CA THR A 442 32.31 -10.92 1.18
C THR A 442 32.70 -12.33 0.73
N GLY A 443 32.16 -12.78 -0.41
CA GLY A 443 32.45 -14.09 -0.98
C GLY A 443 31.26 -14.67 -1.76
N ASP A 444 31.53 -15.72 -2.53
CA ASP A 444 30.48 -16.55 -3.11
C ASP A 444 29.95 -17.47 -2.03
N LEU A 445 28.63 -17.41 -1.82
CA LEU A 445 27.96 -18.36 -0.95
C LEU A 445 27.94 -19.73 -1.66
N PRO A 446 27.91 -20.85 -0.91
CA PRO A 446 27.69 -22.17 -1.50
C PRO A 446 26.49 -22.15 -2.46
N LYS A 447 26.54 -22.91 -3.56
CA LYS A 447 25.46 -22.93 -4.58
C LYS A 447 24.07 -23.20 -3.98
N GLU A 448 24.02 -23.97 -2.90
CA GLU A 448 22.82 -24.29 -2.12
C GLU A 448 22.18 -23.06 -1.44
N MET A 449 22.91 -21.95 -1.32
CA MET A 449 22.46 -20.68 -0.74
C MET A 449 22.34 -19.56 -1.80
N ALA A 450 22.17 -19.91 -3.07
CA ALA A 450 21.90 -18.94 -4.12
C ALA A 450 20.66 -18.09 -3.79
N GLY A 451 20.83 -16.76 -3.71
CA GLY A 451 19.77 -15.82 -3.33
C GLY A 451 19.66 -15.51 -1.83
N ALA A 452 20.48 -16.14 -0.98
CA ALA A 452 20.49 -15.81 0.44
C ALA A 452 20.97 -14.37 0.70
N ARG A 453 20.39 -13.73 1.72
CA ARG A 453 20.73 -12.38 2.16
C ARG A 453 22.25 -12.24 2.38
N LYS A 454 22.84 -11.15 1.87
CA LYS A 454 24.28 -10.86 2.00
C LYS A 454 24.60 -9.62 2.84
N GLU A 455 23.60 -8.81 3.17
CA GLU A 455 23.79 -7.53 3.84
C GLU A 455 22.74 -7.27 4.93
N TRP A 456 23.20 -6.84 6.11
CA TRP A 456 22.36 -6.45 7.25
C TRP A 456 22.65 -4.99 7.61
N GLY A 457 21.61 -4.15 7.63
CA GLY A 457 21.71 -2.72 7.85
C GLY A 457 21.02 -2.32 9.15
N SER A 458 21.73 -1.63 10.04
CA SER A 458 21.22 -1.26 11.37
C SER A 458 19.94 -0.39 11.33
N ARG A 459 19.75 0.39 10.25
CA ARG A 459 18.55 1.22 10.03
C ARG A 459 17.42 0.44 9.37
N ALA A 460 17.73 -0.31 8.31
CA ALA A 460 16.74 -1.05 7.53
C ALA A 460 16.15 -2.24 8.31
N ASP A 461 16.94 -2.81 9.22
CA ASP A 461 16.56 -3.96 10.04
C ASP A 461 16.14 -3.58 11.48
N PHE A 462 15.97 -2.28 11.75
CA PHE A 462 15.54 -1.82 13.07
C PHE A 462 14.14 -2.31 13.39
N SER A 463 13.98 -3.01 14.51
CA SER A 463 12.73 -3.72 14.84
C SER A 463 12.40 -3.71 16.33
N GLY A 464 11.11 -3.80 16.65
CA GLY A 464 10.58 -3.89 18.01
C GLY A 464 10.33 -5.34 18.49
N PRO A 465 9.78 -5.53 19.70
CA PRO A 465 9.42 -6.85 20.21
C PRO A 465 8.41 -7.53 19.27
N GLY A 466 8.76 -8.70 18.74
CA GLY A 466 7.88 -9.52 17.87
C GLY A 466 8.02 -9.29 16.36
N ASP A 467 8.93 -8.40 15.94
CA ASP A 467 9.11 -7.96 14.54
C ASP A 467 10.35 -8.58 13.85
N SER A 468 10.99 -9.53 14.52
CA SER A 468 12.26 -10.10 14.07
C SER A 468 12.09 -11.42 13.31
N SER A 469 11.48 -11.32 12.14
CA SER A 469 11.60 -12.19 10.96
C SER A 469 10.46 -11.79 10.02
N PRO A 470 10.62 -11.75 8.68
CA PRO A 470 9.47 -11.94 7.82
C PRO A 470 8.89 -13.30 8.21
N LYS A 471 7.83 -13.31 9.01
CA LYS A 471 7.14 -14.53 9.43
C LYS A 471 6.68 -15.18 8.15
N THR A 472 7.43 -16.19 7.71
CA THR A 472 7.13 -16.90 6.49
C THR A 472 5.75 -17.50 6.65
N LEU A 473 4.94 -17.37 5.61
CA LEU A 473 3.58 -17.86 5.65
C LEU A 473 3.62 -19.39 5.83
N THR A 474 2.84 -19.88 6.79
CA THR A 474 2.55 -21.31 6.93
C THR A 474 1.95 -21.87 5.63
N PRO A 475 1.99 -23.19 5.39
CA PRO A 475 1.36 -23.79 4.20
C PRO A 475 -0.10 -23.34 3.98
N TRP A 476 -0.88 -23.25 5.07
CA TRP A 476 -2.25 -22.77 5.02
C TRP A 476 -2.35 -21.27 4.72
N GLU A 477 -1.50 -20.44 5.31
CA GLU A 477 -1.43 -19.00 5.00
C GLU A 477 -1.05 -18.77 3.53
N LYS A 478 -0.09 -19.52 2.99
CA LYS A 478 0.23 -19.46 1.55
C LYS A 478 -0.95 -19.86 0.69
N TYR A 479 -1.63 -20.96 1.05
CA TYR A 479 -2.78 -21.43 0.29
C TYR A 479 -3.93 -20.41 0.30
N ALA A 480 -4.27 -19.86 1.47
CA ALA A 480 -5.27 -18.82 1.60
C ALA A 480 -4.88 -17.54 0.84
N GLN A 481 -3.59 -17.17 0.84
CA GLN A 481 -3.09 -16.04 0.05
C GLN A 481 -3.30 -16.30 -1.44
N VAL A 482 -2.94 -17.48 -1.94
CA VAL A 482 -3.14 -17.86 -3.36
C VAL A 482 -4.61 -17.72 -3.76
N LEU A 483 -5.54 -18.19 -2.92
CA LEU A 483 -6.97 -18.04 -3.18
C LEU A 483 -7.41 -16.57 -3.14
N LEU A 484 -6.94 -15.80 -2.15
CA LEU A 484 -7.25 -14.37 -2.02
C LEU A 484 -6.75 -13.53 -3.20
N LEU A 485 -5.66 -13.95 -3.83
CA LEU A 485 -5.05 -13.29 -5.00
C LEU A 485 -5.53 -13.87 -6.35
N SER A 486 -6.52 -14.76 -6.33
CA SER A 486 -7.07 -15.36 -7.54
C SER A 486 -7.89 -14.36 -8.37
N ASN A 487 -8.11 -14.71 -9.63
CA ASN A 487 -8.99 -13.93 -10.51
C ASN A 487 -10.43 -13.91 -10.00
N GLU A 488 -10.89 -14.94 -9.31
CA GLU A 488 -12.27 -15.01 -8.78
C GLU A 488 -12.50 -14.01 -7.64
N VAL A 489 -11.46 -13.62 -6.89
CA VAL A 489 -11.54 -12.46 -5.97
C VAL A 489 -11.33 -11.14 -6.70
N SER A 490 -10.43 -11.11 -7.69
CA SER A 490 -9.95 -9.86 -8.29
C SER A 490 -10.85 -9.32 -9.40
N PHE A 491 -11.82 -10.10 -9.87
CA PHE A 491 -12.73 -9.74 -10.94
C PHE A 491 -14.19 -9.97 -10.52
N VAL A 492 -15.08 -9.13 -11.05
CA VAL A 492 -16.54 -9.29 -10.98
C VAL A 492 -17.07 -9.56 -12.37
N ASP A 493 -18.08 -10.43 -12.45
CA ASP A 493 -18.57 -10.98 -13.71
C ASP A 493 -20.09 -10.95 -13.86
#